data_AF-A0A653VP99-F1
#
_entry.id   AF-A0A653VP99-F1
#
_cell.length_a   1.000
_cell.length_b   1.000
_cell.length_c   1.000
_cell.angle_alpha   90.00
_cell.angle_beta   90.00
_cell.angle_gamma   90.00
#
_symmetry.space_group_name_H-M   'P 1'
#
loop_
_entity.id
_entity.type
_entity.pdbx_description
1 polymer ?
#
loop_
_entity_poly.entity_id
_entity_poly.type
_entity_poly.pdbx_seq_one_letter_code
_entity_poly.pdbx_strand_id
1 'polypeptide(L)'
;MARDSRGNLMSNHETDRDIETQRQIQQSAHESEVFEQSDAAKVAAVAAVCEAAELKQGHAVWSAQVTTRDIRTALVDPDAALERVRAEARAEALPSVEVVAAKVHEAWMKTKREQGVTSRPSEWGEEQMVPYADLSERAKDLDRSTVLAVFDAIKAVTPDV
;
A
#
# COMPACT_ATOMS: atom_id res chain seq x y z
N MET A 1 -81.76 30.90 -13.95
CA MET A 1 -80.63 29.98 -14.19
C MET A 1 -79.54 30.29 -13.18
N ALA A 2 -79.52 29.56 -12.06
CA ALA A 2 -78.51 29.70 -11.02
C ALA A 2 -77.53 28.52 -11.12
N ARG A 3 -76.24 28.80 -11.34
CA ARG A 3 -75.17 27.78 -11.31
C ARG A 3 -74.57 27.80 -9.91
N ASP A 4 -74.70 26.68 -9.22
CA ASP A 4 -74.14 26.39 -7.90
C ASP A 4 -72.64 26.06 -8.08
N SER A 5 -71.77 26.94 -7.59
CA SER A 5 -70.32 26.77 -7.57
C SER A 5 -69.88 26.37 -6.17
N ARG A 6 -70.06 25.10 -5.81
CA ARG A 6 -69.42 24.52 -4.63
C ARG A 6 -68.02 24.09 -4.99
N GLY A 7 -67.05 24.94 -4.64
CA GLY A 7 -65.63 24.62 -4.68
C GLY A 7 -65.34 23.47 -3.72
N ASN A 8 -64.95 22.33 -4.27
CA ASN A 8 -64.47 21.17 -3.54
C ASN A 8 -63.04 21.47 -3.06
N LEU A 9 -62.90 22.01 -1.85
CA LEU A 9 -61.63 22.07 -1.11
C LEU A 9 -61.27 20.64 -0.68
N MET A 10 -60.72 19.85 -1.60
CA MET A 10 -60.08 18.59 -1.22
C MET A 10 -58.85 18.91 -0.40
N SER A 11 -58.83 18.33 0.79
CA SER A 11 -57.88 18.55 1.86
C SER A 11 -56.46 18.17 1.44
N ASN A 12 -55.54 19.14 1.39
CA ASN A 12 -54.11 18.94 1.11
C ASN A 12 -53.36 18.20 2.24
N HIS A 13 -54.04 17.85 3.34
CA HIS A 13 -53.38 17.28 4.51
C HIS A 13 -52.98 15.80 4.38
N GLU A 14 -53.58 15.03 3.45
CA GLU A 14 -53.13 13.65 3.21
C GLU A 14 -51.81 13.62 2.44
N THR A 15 -51.62 14.53 1.48
CA THR A 15 -50.40 14.61 0.67
C THR A 15 -49.16 14.98 1.49
N ASP A 16 -49.30 15.84 2.49
CA ASP A 16 -48.16 16.28 3.31
C ASP A 16 -47.61 15.15 4.21
N ARG A 17 -48.48 14.26 4.73
CA ARG A 17 -48.03 13.10 5.51
C ARG A 17 -47.32 12.07 4.66
N ASP A 18 -47.79 11.84 3.44
CA ASP A 18 -47.18 10.86 2.53
C ASP A 18 -45.79 11.32 2.09
N ILE A 19 -45.62 12.62 1.82
CA ILE A 19 -44.31 13.20 1.47
C ILE A 19 -43.33 13.10 2.65
N GLU A 20 -43.76 13.38 3.87
CA GLU A 20 -42.91 13.27 5.06
C GLU A 20 -42.51 11.82 5.36
N THR A 21 -43.45 10.88 5.19
CA THR A 21 -43.16 9.44 5.36
C THR A 21 -42.16 8.95 4.32
N GLN A 22 -42.29 9.37 3.05
CA GLN A 22 -41.32 9.02 2.01
C GLN A 22 -39.92 9.58 2.30
N ARG A 23 -39.82 10.80 2.82
CA ARG A 23 -38.53 11.39 3.22
C ARG A 23 -37.87 10.61 4.35
N GLN A 24 -38.64 10.22 5.37
CA GLN A 24 -38.12 9.42 6.49
C GLN A 24 -37.63 8.05 6.03
N ILE A 25 -38.35 7.40 5.11
CA ILE A 25 -37.91 6.12 4.51
C ILE A 25 -36.61 6.31 3.73
N GLN A 26 -36.52 7.33 2.88
CA GLN A 26 -35.30 7.62 2.10
C GLN A 26 -34.11 7.94 3.01
N GLN A 27 -34.32 8.70 4.08
CA GLN A 27 -33.28 9.02 5.05
C GLN A 27 -32.81 7.75 5.78
N SER A 28 -33.74 6.91 6.25
CA SER A 28 -33.38 5.65 6.93
C SER A 28 -32.65 4.67 6.01
N ALA A 29 -33.01 4.60 4.73
CA ALA A 29 -32.32 3.77 3.74
C ALA A 29 -30.89 4.26 3.50
N HIS A 30 -30.70 5.58 3.38
CA HIS A 30 -29.38 6.17 3.22
C HIS A 30 -28.49 5.94 4.46
N GLU A 31 -29.04 6.11 5.66
CA GLU A 31 -28.31 5.84 6.91
C GLU A 31 -27.94 4.36 7.06
N SER A 32 -28.82 3.44 6.63
CA SER A 32 -28.54 2.00 6.60
C SER A 32 -27.43 1.64 5.60
N GLU A 33 -27.45 2.21 4.39
CA GLU A 33 -26.41 1.99 3.38
C GLU A 33 -25.05 2.53 3.85
N VAL A 34 -25.01 3.70 4.48
CA VAL A 34 -23.78 4.28 5.04
C VAL A 34 -23.23 3.42 6.19
N PHE A 35 -24.13 2.86 7.03
CA PHE A 35 -23.74 1.95 8.10
C PHE A 35 -23.17 0.63 7.56
N GLU A 36 -23.84 0.02 6.58
CA GLU A 36 -23.36 -1.23 5.95
C GLU A 36 -22.05 -1.04 5.18
N GLN A 37 -21.86 0.10 4.49
CA GLN A 37 -20.58 0.44 3.85
C GLN A 37 -19.47 0.66 4.88
N SER A 38 -19.78 1.23 6.04
CA SER A 38 -18.83 1.41 7.14
C SER A 38 -18.39 0.07 7.75
N ASP A 39 -19.33 -0.85 7.97
CA ASP A 39 -19.01 -2.17 8.52
C ASP A 39 -18.33 -3.07 7.50
N ALA A 40 -18.70 -3.01 6.22
CA ALA A 40 -17.97 -3.68 5.15
C ALA A 40 -16.52 -3.17 5.03
N ALA A 41 -16.30 -1.85 5.16
CA ALA A 41 -14.96 -1.28 5.16
C ALA A 41 -14.13 -1.70 6.39
N LYS A 42 -14.74 -1.77 7.59
CA LYS A 42 -14.07 -2.27 8.80
C LYS A 42 -13.76 -3.76 8.70
N VAL A 43 -14.68 -4.56 8.18
CA VAL A 43 -14.47 -6.00 7.94
C VAL A 43 -13.39 -6.20 6.88
N ALA A 44 -13.37 -5.41 5.80
CA ALA A 44 -12.32 -5.46 4.80
C ALA A 44 -10.96 -5.03 5.34
N ALA A 45 -10.91 -4.02 6.21
CA ALA A 45 -9.66 -3.60 6.87
C ALA A 45 -9.14 -4.68 7.83
N VAL A 46 -10.01 -5.29 8.64
CA VAL A 46 -9.66 -6.42 9.51
C VAL A 46 -9.26 -7.64 8.69
N ALA A 47 -9.99 -7.97 7.62
CA ALA A 47 -9.67 -9.06 6.71
C ALA A 47 -8.33 -8.83 6.01
N ALA A 48 -8.02 -7.61 5.56
CA ALA A 48 -6.72 -7.28 4.97
C ALA A 48 -5.58 -7.41 5.99
N VAL A 49 -5.80 -7.03 7.25
CA VAL A 49 -4.84 -7.25 8.34
C VAL A 49 -4.64 -8.75 8.60
N CYS A 50 -5.71 -9.55 8.58
CA CYS A 50 -5.64 -11.01 8.73
C CYS A 50 -5.00 -11.71 7.52
N GLU A 51 -5.36 -11.37 6.29
CA GLU A 51 -4.78 -11.92 5.06
C GLU A 51 -3.30 -11.56 4.93
N ALA A 52 -2.91 -10.33 5.27
CA ALA A 52 -1.49 -9.95 5.34
C ALA A 52 -0.72 -10.76 6.40
N ALA A 53 -1.39 -11.23 7.45
CA ALA A 53 -0.81 -12.14 8.44
C ALA A 53 -0.77 -13.61 7.94
N GLU A 54 -1.76 -14.06 7.16
CA GLU A 54 -1.84 -15.42 6.61
C GLU A 54 -0.92 -15.66 5.40
N LEU A 55 -0.75 -14.68 4.49
CA LEU A 55 0.20 -14.75 3.38
C LEU A 55 1.66 -14.88 3.87
N LYS A 56 1.91 -14.51 5.13
CA LYS A 56 3.20 -14.66 5.83
C LYS A 56 3.38 -16.03 6.51
N GLN A 57 2.35 -16.88 6.62
CA GLN A 57 2.46 -18.19 7.30
C GLN A 57 3.14 -19.29 6.47
N GLY A 58 3.47 -19.04 5.20
CA GLY A 58 4.25 -19.96 4.39
C GLY A 58 5.73 -20.05 4.79
N HIS A 59 6.26 -19.05 5.50
CA HIS A 59 7.67 -18.99 5.92
C HIS A 59 7.77 -18.34 7.30
N ALA A 60 7.92 -19.18 8.33
CA ALA A 60 8.39 -18.85 9.69
C ALA A 60 7.77 -17.62 10.41
N VAL A 61 6.82 -17.94 11.31
CA VAL A 61 6.59 -17.31 12.64
C VAL A 61 6.97 -15.83 12.77
N TRP A 62 6.11 -14.93 12.28
CA TRP A 62 6.06 -13.54 12.74
C TRP A 62 4.85 -13.38 13.68
N SER A 63 5.09 -13.26 14.98
CA SER A 63 4.05 -12.90 15.95
C SER A 63 4.02 -11.39 16.13
N ALA A 64 3.65 -10.64 15.09
CA ALA A 64 3.25 -9.26 15.30
C ALA A 64 1.99 -9.29 16.20
N GLN A 65 2.17 -8.99 17.49
CA GLN A 65 1.05 -8.91 18.43
C GLN A 65 0.18 -7.73 17.99
N VAL A 66 -0.86 -7.99 17.20
CA VAL A 66 -1.90 -7.00 16.91
C VAL A 66 -2.50 -6.58 18.24
N THR A 67 -2.18 -5.36 18.68
CA THR A 67 -2.63 -4.91 19.99
C THR A 67 -4.06 -4.40 19.91
N THR A 68 -4.76 -4.39 21.05
CA THR A 68 -6.08 -3.73 21.15
C THR A 68 -6.02 -2.25 20.78
N ARG A 69 -4.85 -1.61 20.92
CA ARG A 69 -4.60 -0.24 20.48
C ARG A 69 -4.62 -0.14 18.95
N ASP A 70 -3.98 -1.06 18.24
CA ASP A 70 -3.94 -1.05 16.78
C ASP A 70 -5.33 -1.29 16.17
N ILE A 71 -6.09 -2.21 16.75
CA ILE A 71 -7.50 -2.45 16.36
C ILE A 71 -8.33 -1.18 16.58
N ARG A 72 -8.17 -0.52 17.75
CA ARG A 72 -8.91 0.71 18.05
C ARG A 72 -8.51 1.85 17.10
N THR A 73 -7.24 1.99 16.76
CA THR A 73 -6.78 2.98 15.79
C THR A 73 -7.36 2.72 14.40
N ALA A 74 -7.35 1.46 13.93
CA ALA A 74 -7.92 1.10 12.63
C ALA A 74 -9.44 1.33 12.55
N LEU A 75 -10.16 1.19 13.67
CA LEU A 75 -11.60 1.50 13.74
C LEU A 75 -11.92 3.00 13.74
N VAL A 76 -10.99 3.85 14.20
CA VAL A 76 -11.17 5.31 14.25
C VAL A 76 -10.70 5.98 12.96
N ASP A 77 -9.59 5.50 12.40
CA ASP A 77 -8.98 6.02 11.18
C ASP A 77 -8.30 4.88 10.40
N PRO A 78 -9.06 4.18 9.52
CA PRO A 78 -8.55 3.04 8.78
C PRO A 78 -7.44 3.43 7.79
N ASP A 79 -7.50 4.62 7.20
CA ASP A 79 -6.51 5.10 6.24
C ASP A 79 -5.16 5.37 6.93
N ALA A 80 -5.17 6.03 8.10
CA ALA A 80 -3.96 6.25 8.87
C ALA A 80 -3.34 4.93 9.39
N ALA A 81 -4.18 3.95 9.78
CA ALA A 81 -3.71 2.64 10.17
C ALA A 81 -3.05 1.89 8.99
N LEU A 82 -3.65 1.95 7.80
CA LEU A 82 -3.11 1.34 6.59
C LEU A 82 -1.77 1.98 6.17
N GLU A 83 -1.66 3.30 6.23
CA GLU A 83 -0.41 3.99 5.91
C GLU A 83 0.72 3.66 6.90
N ARG A 84 0.41 3.43 8.19
CA ARG A 84 1.42 2.95 9.16
C ARG A 84 1.94 1.56 8.81
N VAL A 85 1.05 0.61 8.51
CA VAL A 85 1.44 -0.75 8.12
C VAL A 85 2.27 -0.73 6.84
N ARG A 86 1.88 0.10 5.85
CA ARG A 86 2.67 0.31 4.63
C ARG A 86 4.03 0.91 4.91
N ALA A 87 4.13 1.88 5.84
CA ALA A 87 5.39 2.51 6.20
C ALA A 87 6.33 1.53 6.91
N GLU A 88 5.81 0.71 7.81
CA GLU A 88 6.55 -0.35 8.51
C GLU A 88 7.04 -1.42 7.51
N ALA A 89 6.15 -1.90 6.63
CA ALA A 89 6.51 -2.82 5.56
C ALA A 89 7.57 -2.24 4.60
N ARG A 90 7.52 -0.93 4.30
CA ARG A 90 8.55 -0.25 3.50
C ARG A 90 9.87 -0.08 4.25
N ALA A 91 9.83 0.09 5.57
CA ALA A 91 11.04 0.22 6.38
C ALA A 91 11.83 -1.10 6.41
N GLU A 92 11.14 -2.24 6.31
CA GLU A 92 11.74 -3.57 6.31
C GLU A 92 12.03 -4.12 4.90
N ALA A 93 11.41 -3.55 3.87
CA ALA A 93 11.66 -3.96 2.49
C ALA A 93 13.03 -3.49 2.02
N LEU A 94 13.90 -4.45 1.68
CA LEU A 94 15.13 -4.15 0.95
C LEU A 94 14.79 -3.51 -0.40
N PRO A 95 15.56 -2.48 -0.83
CA PRO A 95 15.35 -1.84 -2.13
C PRO A 95 15.60 -2.81 -3.29
N SER A 96 15.15 -2.44 -4.50
CA SER A 96 15.39 -3.23 -5.72
C SER A 96 16.88 -3.49 -5.94
N VAL A 97 17.22 -4.73 -6.32
CA VAL A 97 18.60 -5.16 -6.63
C VAL A 97 19.24 -4.27 -7.69
N GLU A 98 18.49 -3.87 -8.74
CA GLU A 98 19.02 -3.01 -9.81
C GLU A 98 19.43 -1.63 -9.33
N VAL A 99 18.63 -1.04 -8.44
CA VAL A 99 18.90 0.30 -7.89
C VAL A 99 20.17 0.26 -7.04
N VAL A 100 20.31 -0.77 -6.20
CA VAL A 100 21.50 -0.93 -5.37
C VAL A 100 22.72 -1.28 -6.22
N ALA A 101 22.60 -2.16 -7.22
CA ALA A 101 23.68 -2.55 -8.10
C ALA A 101 24.26 -1.33 -8.85
N ALA A 102 23.39 -0.47 -9.39
CA ALA A 102 23.81 0.78 -10.02
C ALA A 102 24.60 1.69 -9.05
N LYS A 103 24.20 1.76 -7.78
CA LYS A 103 24.91 2.55 -6.75
C LYS A 103 26.22 1.92 -6.30
N VAL A 104 26.28 0.59 -6.22
CA VAL A 104 27.52 -0.14 -5.96
C VAL A 104 28.53 0.12 -7.08
N HIS A 105 28.09 0.03 -8.34
CA HIS A 105 28.93 0.33 -9.50
C HIS A 105 29.42 1.78 -9.50
N GLU A 106 28.54 2.75 -9.22
CA GLU A 106 28.92 4.17 -9.10
C GLU A 106 30.01 4.38 -8.03
N ALA A 107 29.85 3.77 -6.85
CA ALA A 107 30.81 3.86 -5.76
C ALA A 107 32.16 3.20 -6.11
N TRP A 108 32.11 2.04 -6.80
CA TRP A 108 33.30 1.37 -7.31
C TRP A 108 34.04 2.22 -8.33
N MET A 109 33.33 2.78 -9.32
CA MET A 109 33.90 3.67 -10.33
C MET A 109 34.56 4.90 -9.70
N LYS A 110 33.89 5.52 -8.71
CA LYS A 110 34.45 6.65 -7.96
C LYS A 110 35.76 6.27 -7.29
N THR A 111 35.78 5.16 -6.56
CA THR A 111 36.98 4.63 -5.91
C THR A 111 38.11 4.37 -6.92
N LYS A 112 37.79 3.85 -8.10
CA LYS A 112 38.77 3.60 -9.17
C LYS A 112 39.34 4.90 -9.74
N ARG A 113 38.51 5.91 -9.97
CA ARG A 113 38.97 7.23 -10.43
C ARG A 113 39.88 7.92 -9.41
N GLU A 114 39.56 7.81 -8.12
CA GLU A 114 40.42 8.31 -7.03
C GLU A 114 41.80 7.62 -7.01
N GLN A 115 41.88 6.38 -7.51
CA GLN A 115 43.14 5.65 -7.72
C GLN A 115 43.86 6.00 -9.02
N GLY A 116 43.35 6.97 -9.80
CA GLY A 116 43.89 7.34 -11.11
C GLY A 116 43.53 6.35 -12.23
N VAL A 117 42.64 5.38 -11.98
CA VAL A 117 42.18 4.43 -12.99
C VAL A 117 41.06 5.08 -13.81
N THR A 118 41.29 5.24 -15.11
CA THR A 118 40.32 5.81 -16.06
C THR A 118 39.72 4.78 -17.02
N SER A 119 40.37 3.62 -17.17
CA SER A 119 39.92 2.49 -17.99
C SER A 119 40.18 1.19 -17.25
N ARG A 120 39.23 0.27 -17.30
CA ARG A 120 39.33 -1.06 -16.73
C ARG A 120 38.50 -2.05 -17.55
N PRO A 121 39.10 -2.64 -18.61
CA PRO A 121 38.47 -3.71 -19.34
C PRO A 121 38.19 -4.92 -18.43
N SER A 122 37.07 -5.60 -18.66
CA SER A 122 36.79 -6.92 -18.10
C SER A 122 37.69 -7.99 -18.71
N GLU A 123 37.64 -9.19 -18.13
CA GLU A 123 38.30 -10.37 -18.71
C GLU A 123 37.75 -10.74 -20.10
N TRP A 124 36.61 -10.18 -20.49
CA TRP A 124 36.00 -10.32 -21.82
C TRP A 124 36.25 -9.12 -22.73
N GLY A 125 37.04 -8.14 -22.28
CA GLY A 125 37.41 -6.96 -23.06
C GLY A 125 36.39 -5.81 -23.04
N GLU A 126 35.30 -5.91 -22.29
CA GLU A 126 34.30 -4.86 -22.16
C GLU A 126 34.78 -3.79 -21.17
N GLU A 127 34.68 -2.51 -21.52
CA GLU A 127 35.06 -1.42 -20.62
C GLU A 127 34.07 -1.33 -19.44
N GLN A 128 34.58 -1.43 -18.20
CA GLN A 128 33.75 -1.33 -17.00
C GLN A 128 33.72 0.08 -16.41
N MET A 129 34.61 0.99 -16.84
CA MET A 129 34.63 2.39 -16.38
C MET A 129 33.59 3.27 -17.10
N VAL A 130 32.38 2.74 -17.33
CA VAL A 130 31.22 3.42 -17.94
C VAL A 130 30.01 3.40 -16.98
N PRO A 131 29.03 4.31 -17.13
CA PRO A 131 27.80 4.28 -16.34
C PRO A 131 27.12 2.91 -16.34
N TYR A 132 26.46 2.53 -15.23
CA TYR A 132 25.83 1.21 -15.08
C TYR A 132 24.82 0.89 -16.19
N ALA A 133 24.08 1.88 -16.68
CA ALA A 133 23.13 1.70 -17.78
C ALA A 133 23.80 1.27 -19.11
N ASP A 134 25.06 1.64 -19.29
CA ASP A 134 25.85 1.37 -20.49
C ASP A 134 26.67 0.07 -20.41
N LEU A 135 26.64 -0.60 -19.25
CA LEU A 135 27.26 -1.92 -19.09
C LEU A 135 26.50 -3.00 -19.86
N SER A 136 27.23 -4.02 -20.30
CA SER A 136 26.63 -5.27 -20.75
C SER A 136 25.86 -5.95 -19.61
N GLU A 137 24.87 -6.77 -19.94
CA GLU A 137 24.14 -7.54 -18.91
C GLU A 137 25.07 -8.46 -18.12
N ARG A 138 26.07 -9.02 -18.79
CA ARG A 138 27.09 -9.86 -18.13
C ARG A 138 27.91 -9.10 -17.10
N ALA A 139 28.27 -7.84 -17.38
CA ALA A 139 28.97 -7.01 -16.43
C ALA A 139 28.06 -6.63 -15.25
N LYS A 140 26.79 -6.30 -15.51
CA LYS A 140 25.79 -6.01 -14.45
C LYS A 140 25.56 -7.20 -13.52
N ASP A 141 25.65 -8.43 -14.01
CA ASP A 141 25.48 -9.63 -13.19
C ASP A 141 26.53 -9.73 -12.06
N LEU A 142 27.73 -9.15 -12.24
CA LEU A 142 28.74 -9.07 -11.19
C LEU A 142 28.28 -8.15 -10.04
N ASP A 143 27.68 -7.01 -10.35
CA ASP A 143 27.14 -6.11 -9.34
C ASP A 143 25.89 -6.70 -8.68
N ARG A 144 24.98 -7.27 -9.47
CA ARG A 144 23.75 -7.92 -8.97
C ARG A 144 24.08 -9.06 -8.00
N SER A 145 25.02 -9.93 -8.37
CA SER A 145 25.43 -11.04 -7.50
C SER A 145 26.04 -10.56 -6.19
N THR A 146 26.82 -9.47 -6.23
CA THR A 146 27.34 -8.81 -5.03
C THR A 146 26.21 -8.27 -4.14
N VAL A 147 25.23 -7.59 -4.72
CA VAL A 147 24.07 -7.04 -3.99
C VAL A 147 23.23 -8.16 -3.38
N LEU A 148 22.94 -9.23 -4.13
CA LEU A 148 22.19 -10.38 -3.64
C LEU A 148 22.88 -11.02 -2.43
N ALA A 149 24.20 -11.22 -2.50
CA ALA A 149 24.97 -11.75 -1.38
C ALA A 149 24.90 -10.85 -0.13
N VAL A 150 24.94 -9.53 -0.31
CA VAL A 150 24.77 -8.56 0.80
C VAL A 150 23.35 -8.62 1.35
N PHE A 151 22.32 -8.70 0.50
CA PHE A 151 20.93 -8.82 0.93
C PHE A 151 20.69 -10.10 1.72
N ASP A 152 21.24 -11.22 1.28
CA ASP A 152 21.16 -12.49 1.99
C ASP A 152 21.89 -12.42 3.34
N ALA A 153 23.04 -11.75 3.40
CA ALA A 153 23.75 -11.51 4.66
C ALA A 153 22.94 -10.62 5.62
N ILE A 154 22.30 -9.55 5.13
CA ILE A 154 21.42 -8.69 5.93
C ILE A 154 20.26 -9.50 6.50
N LYS A 155 19.61 -10.31 5.66
CA LYS A 155 18.53 -11.21 6.11
C LYS A 155 19.01 -12.21 7.16
N ALA A 156 20.22 -12.74 7.03
CA ALA A 156 20.76 -13.72 7.98
C ALA A 156 21.10 -13.11 9.36
N VAL A 157 21.39 -11.82 9.44
CA VAL A 157 21.75 -11.14 10.71
C VAL A 157 20.63 -10.28 11.28
N THR A 158 19.61 -9.96 10.48
CA THR A 158 18.40 -9.29 10.96
C THR A 158 17.52 -10.39 11.54
N PRO A 159 17.36 -10.50 12.87
CA PRO A 159 16.45 -11.48 13.44
C PRO A 159 15.06 -11.26 12.86
N ASP A 160 14.30 -12.33 12.64
CA ASP A 160 12.87 -12.23 12.39
C ASP A 160 12.26 -11.50 13.60
N VAL A 161 11.96 -10.20 13.46
CA VAL A 161 11.41 -9.35 14.54
C VAL A 161 9.93 -9.63 14.74
#